data_AF-A0A963JX05-F1
#
_entry.id   AF-A0A963JX05-F1
#
_cell.length_a   1.000
_cell.length_b   1.000
_cell.length_c   1.000
_cell.angle_alpha   90.00
_cell.angle_beta   90.00
_cell.angle_gamma   90.00
#
_symmetry.space_group_name_H-M   'P 1'
#
loop_
_entity.id
_entity.type
_entity.pdbx_description
1 polymer ?
#
loop_
_entity_poly.entity_id
_entity_poly.type
_entity_poly.pdbx_seq_one_letter_code
_entity_poly.pdbx_strand_id
1 'polypeptide(L)'
;MISLFPLPRFGGKRRFDQLSEQEILALAISAEEEDGRIYALYAQKLQDAYPASAAVFIGMAEEENRHRHRLIELYRKRFGELILPIRREHVADFYSRKPVWLVENLGLERIREEAQAMERQAHAFYVAAAGRTADAETRKLLGDLAAAEAGHVRKAGDLEARHLDDDTRGEEDSAARRQFILTWVQPGLAGLMDGSVSTLA
;
A
#
# COMPACT_ATOMS: atom_id res chain seq x y z
N MET A 1 -2.93 -35.39 -20.13
CA MET A 1 -2.90 -35.58 -18.67
C MET A 1 -1.53 -35.13 -18.18
N ILE A 2 -1.44 -33.92 -17.63
CA ILE A 2 -0.20 -33.41 -17.02
C ILE A 2 -0.24 -33.81 -15.55
N SER A 3 0.56 -34.81 -15.18
CA SER A 3 0.75 -35.18 -13.77
C SER A 3 1.43 -34.03 -13.03
N LEU A 4 0.71 -33.40 -12.10
CA LEU A 4 1.30 -32.59 -11.05
C LEU A 4 2.05 -33.53 -10.10
N PHE A 5 3.37 -33.59 -10.23
CA PHE A 5 4.20 -34.04 -9.12
C PHE A 5 4.09 -32.98 -8.00
N PRO A 6 3.80 -33.35 -6.74
CA PRO A 6 3.91 -32.44 -5.63
C PRO A 6 5.41 -32.16 -5.45
N LEU A 7 5.86 -30.98 -5.86
CA LEU A 7 7.20 -30.52 -5.54
C LEU A 7 7.33 -30.48 -4.00
N PRO A 8 8.44 -30.96 -3.42
CA PRO A 8 8.71 -30.79 -2.01
C PRO A 8 8.63 -29.30 -1.66
N ARG A 9 7.84 -28.99 -0.62
CA ARG A 9 7.57 -27.63 -0.17
C ARG A 9 8.84 -27.03 0.49
N PHE A 10 9.81 -26.62 -0.31
CA PHE A 10 10.95 -25.80 0.12
C PHE A 10 10.54 -24.32 0.31
N GLY A 11 9.39 -24.09 0.94
CA GLY A 11 8.81 -22.76 1.14
C GLY A 11 8.84 -22.37 2.61
N GLY A 12 10.03 -22.31 3.21
CA GLY A 12 10.19 -21.78 4.56
C GLY A 12 10.38 -20.27 4.47
N LYS A 13 9.33 -19.49 4.77
CA LYS A 13 9.50 -18.05 4.97
C LYS A 13 10.58 -17.82 6.02
N ARG A 14 11.52 -16.90 5.78
CA ARG A 14 12.57 -16.57 6.74
C ARG A 14 12.03 -15.65 7.82
N ARG A 15 12.49 -15.81 9.05
CA ARG A 15 12.14 -14.84 10.10
C ARG A 15 12.84 -13.52 9.83
N PHE A 16 12.18 -12.40 10.14
CA PHE A 16 12.79 -11.08 9.98
C PHE A 16 14.09 -10.95 10.79
N ASP A 17 14.13 -11.63 11.94
CA ASP A 17 15.29 -11.62 12.82
C ASP A 17 16.53 -12.35 12.30
N GLN A 18 16.39 -13.10 11.21
CA GLN A 18 17.46 -13.83 10.56
C GLN A 18 17.96 -13.16 9.28
N LEU A 19 17.48 -11.96 8.95
CA LEU A 19 17.94 -11.22 7.78
C LEU A 19 19.26 -10.50 8.09
N SER A 20 20.20 -10.58 7.14
CA SER A 20 21.40 -9.74 7.14
C SER A 20 21.05 -8.29 6.79
N GLU A 21 21.97 -7.35 7.03
CA GLU A 21 21.75 -5.95 6.63
C GLU A 21 21.56 -5.78 5.12
N GLN A 22 22.24 -6.59 4.30
CA GLN A 22 22.05 -6.63 2.85
C GLN A 22 20.62 -7.03 2.49
N GLU A 23 20.09 -8.06 3.16
CA GLU A 23 18.73 -8.55 2.93
C GLU A 23 17.68 -7.59 3.45
N ILE A 24 17.93 -6.89 4.56
CA ILE A 24 17.07 -5.83 5.08
C ILE A 24 16.97 -4.68 4.07
N LEU A 25 18.10 -4.21 3.52
CA LEU A 25 18.09 -3.15 2.52
C LEU A 25 17.43 -3.60 1.21
N ALA A 26 17.72 -4.81 0.73
CA ALA A 26 17.07 -5.34 -0.46
C ALA A 26 15.55 -5.48 -0.28
N LEU A 27 15.10 -5.92 0.91
CA LEU A 27 13.68 -5.99 1.26
C LEU A 27 13.04 -4.60 1.30
N ALA A 28 13.73 -3.61 1.89
CA ALA A 28 13.27 -2.22 1.90
C ALA A 28 13.10 -1.68 0.46
N ILE A 29 14.07 -1.93 -0.43
CA ILE A 29 13.97 -1.51 -1.84
C ILE A 29 12.75 -2.13 -2.51
N SER A 30 12.56 -3.45 -2.38
CA SER A 30 11.40 -4.14 -2.94
C SER A 30 10.08 -3.63 -2.34
N ALA A 31 10.10 -3.26 -1.06
CA ALA A 31 8.95 -2.74 -0.34
C ALA A 31 8.50 -1.38 -0.90
N GLU A 32 9.43 -0.44 -1.05
CA GLU A 32 9.20 0.89 -1.64
C GLU A 32 8.75 0.80 -3.10
N GLU A 33 9.34 -0.11 -3.88
CA GLU A 33 8.93 -0.35 -5.26
C GLU A 33 7.49 -0.86 -5.39
N GLU A 34 7.09 -1.73 -4.49
CA GLU A 34 5.73 -2.27 -4.47
C GLU A 34 4.75 -1.18 -4.00
N ASP A 35 5.06 -0.46 -2.94
CA ASP A 35 4.17 0.57 -2.37
C ASP A 35 3.96 1.73 -3.33
N GLY A 36 5.03 2.21 -3.98
CA GLY A 36 4.92 3.24 -5.02
C GLY A 36 4.02 2.81 -6.19
N ARG A 37 4.04 1.52 -6.57
CA ARG A 37 3.12 0.98 -7.60
C ARG A 37 1.68 0.92 -7.10
N ILE A 38 1.46 0.57 -5.83
CA ILE A 38 0.12 0.54 -5.22
C ILE A 38 -0.46 1.95 -5.21
N TYR A 39 0.29 2.95 -4.77
CA TYR A 39 -0.17 4.34 -4.77
C TYR A 39 -0.44 4.88 -6.18
N ALA A 40 0.42 4.57 -7.15
CA ALA A 40 0.16 4.94 -8.54
C ALA A 40 -1.14 4.31 -9.09
N LEU A 41 -1.46 3.08 -8.69
CA LEU A 41 -2.68 2.41 -9.12
C LEU A 41 -3.92 3.02 -8.45
N TYR A 42 -3.85 3.36 -7.16
CA TYR A 42 -4.90 4.12 -6.47
C TYR A 42 -5.14 5.47 -7.13
N ALA A 43 -4.08 6.21 -7.45
CA ALA A 43 -4.18 7.48 -8.17
C ALA A 43 -4.89 7.30 -9.53
N GLN A 44 -4.45 6.34 -10.33
CA GLN A 44 -5.06 6.06 -11.63
C GLN A 44 -6.55 5.73 -11.52
N LYS A 45 -6.92 4.91 -10.52
CA LYS A 45 -8.32 4.53 -10.32
C LYS A 45 -9.21 5.69 -9.88
N LEU A 46 -8.67 6.59 -9.07
CA LEU A 46 -9.40 7.71 -8.50
C LEU A 46 -9.45 8.93 -9.43
N GLN A 47 -8.57 9.01 -10.44
CA GLN A 47 -8.36 10.19 -11.28
C GLN A 47 -9.64 10.82 -11.84
N ASP A 48 -10.58 10.02 -12.32
CA ASP A 48 -11.78 10.51 -13.00
C ASP A 48 -12.89 10.93 -12.02
N ALA A 49 -13.03 10.20 -10.91
CA ALA A 49 -14.15 10.36 -9.97
C ALA A 49 -13.79 11.18 -8.72
N TYR A 50 -12.51 11.14 -8.32
CA TYR A 50 -11.97 11.72 -7.09
C TYR A 50 -10.56 12.32 -7.37
N PRO A 51 -10.46 13.34 -8.23
CA PRO A 51 -9.18 13.87 -8.70
C PRO A 51 -8.33 14.47 -7.59
N ALA A 52 -8.92 14.99 -6.52
CA ALA A 52 -8.19 15.53 -5.38
C ALA A 52 -7.54 14.41 -4.57
N SER A 53 -8.29 13.34 -4.28
CA SER A 53 -7.71 12.12 -3.68
C SER A 53 -6.64 11.48 -4.56
N ALA A 54 -6.82 11.47 -5.88
CA ALA A 54 -5.81 10.98 -6.82
C ALA A 54 -4.50 11.78 -6.71
N ALA A 55 -4.56 13.12 -6.60
CA ALA A 55 -3.39 13.98 -6.44
C ALA A 55 -2.60 13.66 -5.16
N VAL A 56 -3.28 13.33 -4.05
CA VAL A 56 -2.61 12.87 -2.82
C VAL A 56 -1.79 11.60 -3.08
N PHE A 57 -2.37 10.59 -3.75
CA PHE A 57 -1.67 9.33 -4.04
C PHE A 57 -0.53 9.47 -5.06
N ILE A 58 -0.62 10.41 -6.01
CA ILE A 58 0.51 10.77 -6.88
C ILE A 58 1.68 11.27 -6.02
N GLY A 59 1.42 12.19 -5.09
CA GLY A 59 2.43 12.73 -4.19
C GLY A 59 3.07 11.67 -3.29
N MET A 60 2.28 10.67 -2.84
CA MET A 60 2.78 9.53 -2.08
C MET A 60 3.68 8.63 -2.94
N ALA A 61 3.26 8.27 -4.16
CA ALA A 61 4.07 7.46 -5.07
C ALA A 61 5.42 8.13 -5.40
N GLU A 62 5.46 9.46 -5.52
CA GLU A 62 6.69 10.21 -5.69
C GLU A 62 7.61 10.18 -4.47
N GLU A 63 7.06 10.14 -3.24
CA GLU A 63 7.83 9.98 -2.01
C GLU A 63 8.47 8.60 -1.91
N GLU A 64 7.70 7.53 -2.16
CA GLU A 64 8.25 6.16 -2.18
C GLU A 64 9.35 6.01 -3.23
N ASN A 65 9.23 6.72 -4.36
CA ASN A 65 10.30 6.76 -5.35
C ASN A 65 11.59 7.43 -4.82
N ARG A 66 11.46 8.48 -3.98
CA ARG A 66 12.63 9.10 -3.30
C ARG A 66 13.22 8.16 -2.27
N HIS A 67 12.40 7.46 -1.49
CA HIS A 67 12.83 6.45 -0.54
C HIS A 67 13.62 5.33 -1.24
N ARG A 68 13.05 4.76 -2.30
CA ARG A 68 13.67 3.75 -3.16
C ARG A 68 15.03 4.20 -3.68
N HIS A 69 15.14 5.41 -4.21
CA HIS A 69 16.44 5.92 -4.70
C HIS A 69 17.49 5.98 -3.59
N ARG A 70 17.16 6.50 -2.41
CA ARG A 70 18.09 6.58 -1.28
C ARG A 70 18.56 5.20 -0.82
N LEU A 71 17.64 4.23 -0.77
CA LEU A 71 17.96 2.85 -0.40
C LEU A 71 18.85 2.17 -1.45
N ILE A 72 18.57 2.34 -2.74
CA ILE A 72 19.39 1.79 -3.83
C ILE A 72 20.81 2.37 -3.76
N GLU A 73 20.96 3.68 -3.60
CA GLU A 73 22.28 4.30 -3.51
C GLU A 73 23.08 3.76 -2.31
N LEU A 74 22.44 3.59 -1.15
CA LEU A 74 23.11 3.00 0.00
C LEU A 74 23.45 1.52 -0.21
N TYR A 75 22.54 0.74 -0.81
CA TYR A 75 22.78 -0.66 -1.13
C TYR A 75 23.97 -0.80 -2.08
N ARG A 76 24.00 -0.01 -3.16
CA ARG A 76 25.10 0.01 -4.14
C ARG A 76 26.44 0.31 -3.48
N LYS A 77 26.47 1.31 -2.61
CA LYS A 77 27.66 1.71 -1.85
C LYS A 77 28.21 0.59 -0.96
N ARG A 78 27.34 -0.19 -0.32
CA ARG A 78 27.74 -1.19 0.70
C ARG A 78 27.89 -2.60 0.15
N PHE A 79 27.06 -2.99 -0.81
CA PHE A 79 26.88 -4.38 -1.24
C PHE A 79 27.04 -4.58 -2.76
N GLY A 80 27.28 -3.50 -3.51
CA GLY A 80 27.48 -3.53 -4.96
C GLY A 80 26.18 -3.46 -5.76
N GLU A 81 26.30 -3.65 -7.08
CA GLU A 81 25.22 -3.35 -8.04
C GLU A 81 24.06 -4.36 -8.04
N LEU A 82 24.32 -5.60 -7.63
CA LEU A 82 23.30 -6.66 -7.67
C LEU A 82 22.43 -6.65 -6.41
N ILE A 83 21.23 -6.10 -6.53
CA ILE A 83 20.21 -6.13 -5.48
C ILE A 83 19.65 -7.55 -5.35
N LEU A 84 19.68 -8.10 -4.14
CA LEU A 84 19.14 -9.44 -3.87
C LEU A 84 17.62 -9.47 -4.15
N PRO A 85 17.12 -10.48 -4.88
CA PRO A 85 15.68 -10.61 -5.11
C PRO A 85 15.00 -11.17 -3.86
N ILE A 86 14.53 -10.29 -2.97
CA ILE A 86 13.74 -10.62 -1.79
C ILE A 86 12.48 -9.77 -1.75
N ARG A 87 11.37 -10.37 -1.35
CA ARG A 87 10.06 -9.72 -1.25
C ARG A 87 9.44 -9.98 0.13
N ARG A 88 8.38 -9.23 0.45
CA ARG A 88 7.65 -9.32 1.71
C ARG A 88 7.15 -10.74 2.00
N GLU A 89 6.64 -11.43 0.98
CA GLU A 89 6.11 -12.79 1.09
C GLU A 89 7.18 -13.85 1.45
N HIS A 90 8.47 -13.55 1.25
CA HIS A 90 9.56 -14.43 1.64
C HIS A 90 9.88 -14.36 3.14
N VAL A 91 9.29 -13.39 3.87
CA VAL A 91 9.56 -13.13 5.28
C VAL A 91 8.34 -13.45 6.13
N ALA A 92 8.50 -14.30 7.15
CA ALA A 92 7.42 -14.93 7.90
C ALA A 92 6.60 -13.92 8.70
N ASP A 93 7.29 -12.97 9.31
CA ASP A 93 6.74 -11.98 10.24
C ASP A 93 6.52 -10.62 9.58
N PHE A 94 6.55 -10.57 8.25
CA PHE A 94 6.39 -9.33 7.49
C PHE A 94 4.94 -9.14 7.05
N TYR A 95 4.48 -7.89 7.08
CA TYR A 95 3.13 -7.57 6.62
C TYR A 95 3.01 -7.87 5.12
N SER A 96 1.93 -8.55 4.74
CA SER A 96 1.56 -8.72 3.34
C SER A 96 0.56 -7.64 2.95
N ARG A 97 0.78 -6.98 1.82
CA ARG A 97 -0.21 -6.09 1.23
C ARG A 97 -1.44 -6.90 0.80
N LYS A 98 -2.64 -6.35 0.99
CA LYS A 98 -3.83 -6.95 0.39
C LYS A 98 -3.72 -6.84 -1.13
N PRO A 99 -4.24 -7.82 -1.88
CA PRO A 99 -4.26 -7.71 -3.32
C PRO A 99 -4.95 -6.42 -3.77
N VAL A 100 -4.27 -5.62 -4.59
CA VAL A 100 -4.72 -4.25 -4.90
C VAL A 100 -6.10 -4.24 -5.54
N TRP A 101 -6.38 -5.19 -6.43
CA TRP A 101 -7.69 -5.37 -7.08
C TRP A 101 -8.84 -5.65 -6.10
N LEU A 102 -8.53 -6.21 -4.92
CA LEU A 102 -9.53 -6.45 -3.89
C LEU A 102 -9.89 -5.14 -3.19
N VAL A 103 -8.93 -4.25 -2.97
CA VAL A 103 -9.11 -2.99 -2.23
C VAL A 103 -9.77 -1.94 -3.11
N GLU A 104 -9.31 -1.84 -4.34
CA GLU A 104 -9.78 -0.84 -5.29
C GLU A 104 -11.27 -0.90 -5.58
N ASN A 105 -11.89 -2.08 -5.48
CA ASN A 105 -13.32 -2.26 -5.73
C ASN A 105 -14.20 -1.94 -4.51
N LEU A 106 -13.60 -1.57 -3.37
CA LEU A 106 -14.31 -1.33 -2.11
C LEU A 106 -14.60 0.16 -1.83
N GLY A 107 -14.22 1.06 -2.74
CA GLY A 107 -14.54 2.49 -2.65
C GLY A 107 -13.44 3.35 -2.02
N LEU A 108 -13.63 4.68 -2.10
CA LEU A 108 -12.64 5.70 -1.73
C LEU A 108 -12.20 5.62 -0.26
N GLU A 109 -13.14 5.53 0.68
CA GLU A 109 -12.84 5.42 2.11
C GLU A 109 -11.96 4.20 2.40
N ARG A 110 -12.25 3.06 1.77
CA ARG A 110 -11.47 1.85 1.97
C ARG A 110 -10.06 1.96 1.41
N ILE A 111 -9.88 2.65 0.29
CA ILE A 111 -8.55 2.94 -0.26
C ILE A 111 -7.75 3.81 0.72
N ARG A 112 -8.36 4.87 1.29
CA ARG A 112 -7.71 5.72 2.31
C ARG A 112 -7.32 4.94 3.56
N GLU A 113 -8.22 4.09 4.08
CA GLU A 113 -7.93 3.23 5.24
C GLU A 113 -6.76 2.27 4.97
N GLU A 114 -6.73 1.64 3.80
CA GLU A 114 -5.67 0.72 3.43
C GLU A 114 -4.34 1.47 3.32
N ALA A 115 -4.30 2.63 2.66
CA ALA A 115 -3.11 3.48 2.61
C ALA A 115 -2.59 3.81 4.01
N GLN A 116 -3.45 4.26 4.93
CA GLN A 116 -3.02 4.53 6.31
C GLN A 116 -2.50 3.29 7.03
N ALA A 117 -3.08 2.12 6.77
CA ALA A 117 -2.56 0.85 7.31
C ALA A 117 -1.20 0.52 6.70
N MET A 118 -1.01 0.82 5.43
CA MET A 118 0.24 0.59 4.72
C MET A 118 1.39 1.39 5.32
N GLU A 119 1.14 2.66 5.62
CA GLU A 119 2.07 3.59 6.27
C GLU A 119 2.48 3.13 7.67
N ARG A 120 1.51 2.73 8.50
CA ARG A 120 1.79 2.20 9.85
C ARG A 120 2.67 0.95 9.80
N GLN A 121 2.44 0.09 8.80
CA GLN A 121 3.22 -1.11 8.58
C GLN A 121 4.65 -0.79 8.12
N ALA A 122 4.82 0.15 7.18
CA ALA A 122 6.12 0.63 6.73
C ALA A 122 6.93 1.25 7.88
N HIS A 123 6.30 2.12 8.68
CA HIS A 123 6.89 2.68 9.89
C HIS A 123 7.41 1.60 10.85
N ALA A 124 6.56 0.63 11.19
CA ALA A 124 6.94 -0.46 12.10
C ALA A 124 8.12 -1.28 11.56
N PHE A 125 8.16 -1.52 10.25
CA PHE A 125 9.29 -2.17 9.60
C PHE A 125 10.57 -1.34 9.75
N TYR A 126 10.55 -0.05 9.41
CA TYR A 126 11.76 0.76 9.47
C TYR A 126 12.30 0.94 10.89
N VAL A 127 11.41 1.06 11.89
CA VAL A 127 11.79 1.03 13.31
C VAL A 127 12.50 -0.27 13.65
N ALA A 128 11.91 -1.41 13.29
CA ALA A 128 12.50 -2.71 13.56
C ALA A 128 13.83 -2.92 12.81
N ALA A 129 13.90 -2.51 11.54
CA ALA A 129 15.09 -2.60 10.70
C ALA A 129 16.24 -1.77 11.28
N ALA A 130 15.99 -0.50 11.62
CA ALA A 130 16.98 0.38 12.26
C ALA A 130 17.51 -0.19 13.58
N GLY A 131 16.65 -0.83 14.38
CA GLY A 131 17.03 -1.49 15.63
C GLY A 131 17.95 -2.70 15.46
N ARG A 132 17.99 -3.31 14.26
CA ARG A 132 18.78 -4.51 13.95
C ARG A 132 20.06 -4.24 13.17
N THR A 133 20.20 -3.05 12.61
CA THR A 133 21.39 -2.65 11.84
C THR A 133 22.46 -2.09 12.77
N ALA A 134 23.69 -2.58 12.68
CA ALA A 134 24.85 -2.05 13.41
C ALA A 134 25.56 -0.92 12.65
N ASP A 135 25.58 -0.98 11.33
CA ASP A 135 26.17 0.06 10.48
C ASP A 135 25.49 1.43 10.66
N ALA A 136 26.28 2.46 10.93
CA ALA A 136 25.78 3.78 11.30
C ALA A 136 25.03 4.47 10.15
N GLU A 137 25.51 4.36 8.91
CA GLU A 137 24.88 5.00 7.75
C GLU A 137 23.52 4.34 7.43
N THR A 138 23.48 3.01 7.53
CA THR A 138 22.26 2.23 7.33
C THR A 138 21.26 2.44 8.44
N ARG A 139 21.71 2.45 9.70
CA ARG A 139 20.84 2.76 10.84
C ARG A 139 20.26 4.17 10.72
N LYS A 140 21.07 5.14 10.29
CA LYS A 140 20.60 6.51 10.03
C LYS A 140 19.53 6.53 8.94
N LEU A 141 19.79 5.93 7.78
CA LEU A 141 18.82 5.96 6.67
C LEU A 141 17.50 5.29 7.07
N LEU A 142 17.55 4.11 7.69
CA LEU A 142 16.35 3.39 8.13
C LEU A 142 15.59 4.17 9.22
N GLY A 143 16.30 4.84 10.13
CA GLY A 143 15.68 5.73 11.12
C GLY A 143 15.03 6.97 10.50
N ASP A 144 15.68 7.59 9.52
CA ASP A 144 15.13 8.72 8.76
C ASP A 144 13.86 8.30 8.00
N LEU A 145 13.85 7.10 7.40
CA LEU A 145 12.68 6.54 6.74
C LEU A 145 11.56 6.26 7.75
N ALA A 146 11.86 5.65 8.91
CA ALA A 146 10.86 5.48 9.97
C ALA A 146 10.19 6.81 10.37
N ALA A 147 10.97 7.89 10.47
CA ALA A 147 10.45 9.21 10.78
C ALA A 147 9.62 9.80 9.62
N ALA A 148 9.99 9.53 8.37
CA ALA A 148 9.22 9.89 7.18
C ALA A 148 7.86 9.18 7.17
N GLU A 149 7.82 7.86 7.37
CA GLU A 149 6.58 7.07 7.44
C GLU A 149 5.64 7.51 8.57
N ALA A 150 6.19 7.84 9.75
CA ALA A 150 5.40 8.43 10.84
C ALA A 150 4.83 9.81 10.46
N GLY A 151 5.56 10.52 9.60
CA GLY A 151 5.14 11.77 8.99
C GLY A 151 4.10 11.59 7.89
N HIS A 152 3.99 10.45 7.23
CA HIS A 152 3.07 10.24 6.10
C HIS A 152 1.60 10.39 6.48
N VAL A 153 1.19 10.00 7.69
CA VAL A 153 -0.18 10.30 8.17
C VAL A 153 -0.42 11.81 8.26
N ARG A 154 0.56 12.58 8.76
CA ARG A 154 0.46 14.05 8.82
C ARG A 154 0.58 14.68 7.44
N LYS A 155 1.45 14.15 6.58
CA LYS A 155 1.69 14.65 5.23
C LYS A 155 0.52 14.35 4.30
N ALA A 156 -0.16 13.21 4.47
CA ALA A 156 -1.45 12.94 3.87
C ALA A 156 -2.45 14.01 4.34
N GLY A 157 -2.49 14.35 5.63
CA GLY A 157 -3.29 15.49 6.13
C GLY A 157 -2.91 16.85 5.51
N ASP A 158 -1.62 17.12 5.31
CA ASP A 158 -1.16 18.37 4.67
C ASP A 158 -1.45 18.40 3.15
N LEU A 159 -1.37 17.25 2.48
CA LEU A 159 -1.72 17.08 1.08
C LEU A 159 -3.25 17.13 0.90
N GLU A 160 -4.00 16.56 1.84
CA GLU A 160 -5.44 16.74 1.96
C GLU A 160 -5.74 18.23 2.11
N ALA A 161 -5.18 18.94 3.09
CA ALA A 161 -5.40 20.38 3.24
C ALA A 161 -5.03 21.23 2.00
N ARG A 162 -4.11 20.76 1.14
CA ARG A 162 -3.71 21.46 -0.10
C ARG A 162 -4.52 21.09 -1.33
N HIS A 163 -4.94 19.83 -1.45
CA HIS A 163 -5.56 19.27 -2.65
C HIS A 163 -7.02 18.87 -2.45
N LEU A 164 -7.43 18.65 -1.20
CA LEU A 164 -8.70 18.10 -0.74
C LEU A 164 -9.14 18.83 0.54
N ASP A 165 -9.47 20.12 0.42
CA ASP A 165 -10.05 20.88 1.54
C ASP A 165 -11.35 20.24 2.05
N ASP A 166 -11.83 20.70 3.22
CA ASP A 166 -13.00 20.08 3.87
C ASP A 166 -14.25 20.05 2.97
N ASP A 167 -14.42 21.07 2.12
CA ASP A 167 -15.53 21.16 1.17
C ASP A 167 -15.36 20.12 0.04
N THR A 168 -14.18 20.07 -0.59
CA THR A 168 -13.84 19.11 -1.66
C THR A 168 -13.90 17.67 -1.14
N ARG A 169 -13.44 17.43 0.09
CA ARG A 169 -13.57 16.14 0.76
C ARG A 169 -15.03 15.76 0.93
N GLY A 170 -15.86 16.69 1.42
CA GLY A 170 -17.29 16.47 1.59
C GLY A 170 -17.99 16.15 0.27
N GLU A 171 -17.58 16.79 -0.83
CA GLU A 171 -18.06 16.52 -2.18
C GLU A 171 -17.67 15.11 -2.66
N GLU A 172 -16.39 14.73 -2.54
CA GLU A 172 -15.89 13.40 -2.91
C GLU A 172 -16.53 12.30 -2.06
N ASP A 173 -16.68 12.51 -0.75
CA ASP A 173 -17.31 11.55 0.16
C ASP A 173 -18.81 11.40 -0.16
N SER A 174 -19.49 12.50 -0.49
CA SER A 174 -20.89 12.48 -0.94
C SER A 174 -21.03 11.78 -2.29
N ALA A 175 -20.11 12.02 -3.23
CA ALA A 175 -20.07 11.33 -4.51
C ALA A 175 -19.84 9.82 -4.34
N ALA A 176 -18.91 9.43 -3.47
CA ALA A 176 -18.65 8.03 -3.12
C ALA A 176 -19.87 7.36 -2.50
N ARG A 177 -20.56 8.04 -1.57
CA ARG A 177 -21.79 7.53 -0.95
C ARG A 177 -22.91 7.35 -1.96
N ARG A 178 -23.12 8.31 -2.87
CA ARG A 178 -24.10 8.17 -3.96
C ARG A 178 -23.76 6.99 -4.87
N GLN A 179 -22.50 6.87 -5.30
CA GLN A 179 -22.07 5.78 -6.16
C GLN A 179 -22.25 4.41 -5.50
N PHE A 180 -21.94 4.30 -4.20
CA PHE A 180 -22.18 3.09 -3.42
C PHE A 180 -23.66 2.69 -3.42
N ILE A 181 -24.56 3.66 -3.17
CA ILE A 181 -26.01 3.43 -3.19
C ILE A 181 -26.46 2.97 -4.58
N LEU A 182 -26.02 3.63 -5.64
CA LEU A 182 -26.39 3.29 -7.03
C LEU A 182 -25.87 1.92 -7.46
N THR A 183 -24.67 1.52 -7.01
CA THR A 183 -24.00 0.30 -7.47
C THR A 183 -24.41 -0.94 -6.68
N TRP A 184 -24.61 -0.81 -5.36
CA TRP A 184 -24.77 -1.95 -4.47
C TRP A 184 -26.13 -2.03 -3.79
N VAL A 185 -26.76 -0.89 -3.52
CA VAL A 185 -28.03 -0.83 -2.77
C VAL A 185 -29.23 -0.84 -3.72
N GLN A 186 -29.20 -0.02 -4.77
CA GLN A 186 -30.30 0.09 -5.74
C GLN A 186 -30.57 -1.20 -6.52
N PRO A 187 -29.57 -1.94 -7.03
CA PRO A 187 -29.84 -3.21 -7.71
C PRO A 187 -30.49 -4.25 -6.78
N GLY A 188 -30.15 -4.24 -5.49
CA GLY A 188 -30.78 -5.09 -4.47
C GLY A 188 -32.21 -4.66 -4.11
N LEU A 189 -32.52 -3.36 -4.14
CA LEU A 189 -33.87 -2.82 -3.93
C LEU A 189 -34.79 -3.02 -5.16
N ALA A 190 -34.24 -2.97 -6.38
CA ALA A 190 -35.00 -3.24 -7.59
C ALA A 190 -35.55 -4.69 -7.62
N GLY A 191 -34.78 -5.66 -7.12
CA GLY A 191 -35.24 -7.05 -6.96
C GLY A 191 -36.31 -7.25 -5.87
N LEU A 192 -36.46 -6.32 -4.93
CA LEU A 192 -37.49 -6.35 -3.89
C LEU A 192 -38.82 -5.72 -4.35
N MET A 193 -38.80 -4.81 -5.33
CA MET A 193 -40.02 -4.22 -5.88
C MET A 193 -40.71 -5.11 -6.93
N ASP A 194 -39.99 -6.03 -7.58
CA ASP A 194 -40.56 -6.95 -8.59
C ASP A 194 -41.12 -8.26 -7.97
N GLY A 195 -40.87 -8.51 -6.68
CA GLY A 195 -41.36 -9.69 -5.95
C GLY A 195 -42.78 -9.57 -5.38
N SER A 196 -43.45 -8.42 -5.56
CA SER A 196 -44.78 -8.13 -4.99
C SER A 196 -45.92 -8.04 -6.01
N VAL A 197 -45.75 -8.59 -7.23
CA VAL A 197 -46.91 -8.84 -8.10
C VAL A 197 -47.47 -10.21 -7.80
N SER A 198 -48.31 -10.21 -6.78
CA SER A 198 -49.23 -11.29 -6.41
C SER A 198 -49.98 -11.81 -7.64
N THR A 199 -49.67 -13.03 -8.06
CA THR A 199 -50.54 -13.83 -8.93
C THR A 199 -51.79 -14.24 -8.14
N LEU A 200 -52.81 -13.37 -8.14
CA LEU A 200 -54.19 -13.71 -7.79
C LEU A 200 -55.13 -13.01 -8.78
N ALA A 201 -55.42 -13.71 -9.87
CA ALA A 201 -56.69 -13.75 -10.63
C ALA A 201 -56.43 -14.39 -12.01
#